data_AF-A0A359KCB8-F1
#
_entry.id   AF-A0A359KCB8-F1
#
_cell.length_a   1.000
_cell.length_b   1.000
_cell.length_c   1.000
_cell.angle_alpha   90.00
_cell.angle_beta   90.00
_cell.angle_gamma   90.00
#
_symmetry.space_group_name_H-M   'P 1'
#
loop_
_entity.id
_entity.type
_entity.pdbx_description
1 polymer ?
#
loop_
_entity_poly.entity_id
_entity_poly.type
_entity_poly.pdbx_seq_one_letter_code
_entity_poly.pdbx_strand_id
1 'polypeptide(L)'
;MVSRRATKGASSKVTFSGVTVIAPKPASADVKRNVAMSSEALERAKKRLMRPGVRLYARKDVPLYSADPDRPGVFIRELNGKTE
;
A
#
# COMPACT_ATOMS: atom_id res chain seq x y z
N MET A 1 19.12 -34.18 0.90
CA MET A 1 18.26 -33.10 1.46
C MET A 1 19.06 -31.81 1.43
N VAL A 2 18.80 -30.93 0.45
CA VAL A 2 19.60 -29.71 0.25
C VAL A 2 19.09 -28.64 1.22
N SER A 3 19.82 -28.44 2.32
CA SER A 3 19.60 -27.33 3.24
C SER A 3 19.95 -26.02 2.54
N ARG A 4 18.94 -25.31 2.04
CA ARG A 4 19.10 -23.94 1.53
C ARG A 4 19.41 -23.02 2.71
N ARG A 5 20.68 -22.73 2.97
CA ARG A 5 21.08 -21.58 3.80
C ARG A 5 20.50 -20.33 3.15
N ALA A 6 19.56 -19.68 3.82
CA ALA A 6 19.14 -18.33 3.47
C ALA A 6 20.36 -17.40 3.60
N THR A 7 20.81 -16.84 2.48
CA THR A 7 21.76 -15.73 2.48
C THR A 7 21.14 -14.57 3.25
N LYS A 8 21.91 -13.97 4.17
CA LYS A 8 21.46 -12.85 5.02
C LYS A 8 21.22 -11.61 4.15
N GLY A 9 20.05 -11.54 3.51
CA GLY A 9 19.61 -10.37 2.76
C GLY A 9 19.49 -9.15 3.66
N ALA A 10 19.70 -7.96 3.11
CA ALA A 10 19.56 -6.70 3.85
C ALA A 10 18.21 -6.67 4.60
N SER A 11 18.22 -6.41 5.90
CA SER A 11 17.00 -6.33 6.70
C SER A 11 16.43 -4.91 6.65
N SER A 12 15.12 -4.75 6.50
CA SER A 12 14.43 -3.48 6.67
C SER A 12 14.01 -3.31 8.13
N LYS A 13 14.31 -2.14 8.70
CA LYS A 13 13.90 -1.71 10.05
C LYS A 13 12.82 -0.64 9.89
N VAL A 14 11.65 -0.88 10.46
CA VAL A 14 10.53 0.07 10.47
C VAL A 14 10.10 0.30 11.91
N THR A 15 10.04 1.58 12.31
CA THR A 15 9.50 1.97 13.61
C THR A 15 8.12 2.57 13.41
N PHE A 16 7.13 2.04 14.13
CA PHE A 16 5.78 2.59 14.16
C PHE A 16 5.37 2.80 15.61
N SER A 17 5.02 4.05 15.94
CA SER A 17 4.78 4.47 17.32
C SER A 17 5.96 4.10 18.23
N GLY A 18 5.78 3.18 19.19
CA GLY A 18 6.84 2.65 20.06
C GLY A 18 7.45 1.30 19.66
N VAL A 19 7.00 0.70 18.55
CA VAL A 19 7.43 -0.65 18.14
C VAL A 19 8.40 -0.58 16.98
N THR A 20 9.53 -1.26 17.11
CA THR A 20 10.51 -1.45 16.03
C THR A 20 10.40 -2.86 15.48
N VAL A 21 10.07 -2.98 14.19
CA VAL A 21 10.04 -4.26 13.47
C VAL A 21 11.29 -4.35 12.59
N ILE A 22 12.01 -5.47 12.69
CA ILE A 22 13.14 -5.81 11.82
C ILE A 22 12.77 -7.07 11.05
N ALA A 23 12.73 -6.96 9.73
CA ALA A 23 12.36 -8.07 8.85
C ALA A 23 13.38 -8.21 7.71
N PRO A 24 13.63 -9.44 7.22
CA PRO A 24 14.44 -9.65 6.03
C PRO A 24 13.75 -9.00 4.81
N LYS A 25 14.53 -8.34 3.95
CA LYS A 25 13.99 -7.80 2.70
C LYS A 25 13.52 -8.97 1.81
N PRO A 26 12.30 -8.89 1.25
CA PRO A 26 11.80 -9.92 0.34
C PRO A 26 12.67 -10.02 -0.92
N ALA A 27 12.70 -11.22 -1.52
CA ALA A 27 13.41 -11.42 -2.77
C ALA A 27 12.79 -10.55 -3.88
N SER A 28 13.63 -10.03 -4.78
CA SER A 28 13.19 -9.14 -5.86
C SER A 28 12.13 -9.79 -6.77
N ALA A 29 12.21 -11.10 -6.97
CA ALA A 29 11.22 -11.87 -7.72
C ALA A 29 9.84 -11.87 -7.03
N ASP A 30 9.79 -12.02 -5.71
CA ASP A 30 8.54 -11.99 -4.95
C ASP A 30 7.91 -10.61 -4.99
N VAL A 31 8.72 -9.55 -4.87
CA VAL A 31 8.23 -8.16 -4.99
C VAL A 31 7.60 -7.94 -6.37
N LYS A 32 8.29 -8.33 -7.46
CA LYS A 32 7.76 -8.20 -8.82
C LYS A 32 6.46 -8.98 -9.01
N ARG A 33 6.40 -10.22 -8.52
CA ARG A 33 5.18 -11.06 -8.58
C ARG A 33 4.02 -10.39 -7.84
N ASN A 34 4.26 -9.90 -6.63
CA ASN A 34 3.23 -9.27 -5.81
C ASN A 34 2.71 -7.96 -6.43
N VAL A 35 3.60 -7.15 -7.02
CA VAL A 35 3.21 -5.95 -7.76
C VAL A 35 2.32 -6.32 -8.95
N ALA A 36 2.72 -7.31 -9.76
CA ALA A 36 1.93 -7.75 -10.90
C ALA A 36 0.53 -8.22 -10.51
N MET A 37 0.43 -9.11 -9.51
CA MET A 37 -0.87 -9.62 -9.02
C MET A 37 -1.75 -8.52 -8.43
N SER A 38 -1.16 -7.59 -7.68
CA SER A 38 -1.90 -6.49 -7.07
C SER A 38 -2.42 -5.51 -8.13
N SER A 39 -1.60 -5.21 -9.14
CA SER A 39 -2.00 -4.38 -10.28
C SER A 39 -3.15 -5.01 -11.06
N GLU A 40 -3.09 -6.31 -11.33
CA GLU A 40 -4.19 -7.02 -12.01
C GLU A 40 -5.49 -6.99 -11.19
N ALA A 41 -5.39 -7.23 -9.87
CA ALA A 41 -6.54 -7.14 -8.98
C ALA A 41 -7.13 -5.72 -8.95
N LEU A 42 -6.27 -4.69 -8.91
CA LEU A 42 -6.69 -3.30 -8.94
C LEU A 42 -7.39 -2.94 -10.25
N GLU A 43 -6.90 -3.39 -11.40
CA GLU A 43 -7.55 -3.17 -12.70
C GLU A 43 -8.95 -3.80 -12.76
N ARG A 44 -9.12 -5.00 -12.18
CA ARG A 44 -10.45 -5.62 -12.05
C ARG A 44 -11.38 -4.80 -11.15
N ALA A 45 -10.87 -4.27 -10.04
CA ALA A 45 -11.64 -3.43 -9.14
C ALA A 45 -12.04 -2.10 -9.81
N LYS A 46 -11.09 -1.44 -10.47
CA LYS A 46 -11.28 -0.17 -11.20
C LYS A 46 -12.43 -0.27 -12.20
N LYS A 47 -12.46 -1.31 -13.02
CA LYS A 47 -13.55 -1.54 -14.00
C LYS A 47 -14.93 -1.63 -13.34
N ARG A 48 -15.02 -2.23 -12.15
CA ARG A 48 -16.27 -2.35 -11.39
C ARG A 48 -16.68 -1.03 -10.75
N LEU A 49 -15.71 -0.29 -10.19
CA LEU A 49 -15.95 0.98 -9.51
C LEU A 49 -16.30 2.12 -10.48
N MET A 50 -15.74 2.10 -11.70
CA MET A 50 -16.01 3.09 -12.74
C MET A 50 -17.30 2.81 -13.55
N ARG A 51 -18.02 1.73 -13.25
CA ARG A 51 -19.26 1.40 -13.96
C ARG A 51 -20.30 2.50 -13.71
N PRO A 52 -20.98 3.03 -14.74
CA PRO A 52 -22.06 4.00 -14.57
C PRO A 52 -23.11 3.51 -13.56
N GLY A 53 -23.52 4.40 -12.66
CA GLY A 53 -24.47 4.10 -11.58
C GLY A 53 -23.84 3.64 -10.27
N VAL A 54 -22.55 3.29 -10.24
CA VAL A 54 -21.81 3.05 -8.99
C VAL A 54 -21.43 4.38 -8.37
N ARG A 55 -21.83 4.61 -7.10
CA ARG A 55 -21.45 5.79 -6.32
C ARG A 55 -20.69 5.37 -5.07
N LEU A 56 -19.51 5.95 -4.89
CA LEU A 56 -18.72 5.83 -3.67
C LEU A 56 -18.95 7.10 -2.85
N TYR A 57 -19.61 6.95 -1.72
CA TYR A 57 -19.90 8.07 -0.83
C TYR A 57 -18.80 8.20 0.22
N ALA A 58 -18.26 9.41 0.35
CA ALA A 58 -17.52 9.77 1.55
C ALA A 58 -18.49 9.69 2.74
N ARG A 59 -18.10 8.93 3.77
CA ARG A 59 -18.90 8.82 4.99
C ARG A 59 -18.57 10.01 5.89
N LYS A 60 -19.60 10.58 6.51
CA LYS A 60 -19.43 11.61 7.54
C LYS A 60 -18.51 11.06 8.64
N ASP A 61 -17.59 11.89 9.10
CA ASP A 61 -16.65 11.58 10.18
C ASP A 61 -15.66 10.43 9.87
N VAL A 62 -15.52 10.05 8.59
CA VAL A 62 -14.51 9.08 8.13
C VAL A 62 -13.47 9.80 7.26
N PRO A 63 -12.18 9.79 7.64
CA PRO A 63 -11.15 10.46 6.87
C PRO A 63 -10.84 9.70 5.56
N LEU A 64 -10.63 10.46 4.49
CA LEU A 64 -10.06 9.97 3.24
C LEU A 64 -8.58 10.35 3.19
N TYR A 65 -7.74 9.43 2.72
CA TYR A 65 -6.32 9.66 2.55
C TYR A 65 -5.94 9.49 1.09
N SER A 66 -5.13 10.42 0.57
CA SER A 66 -4.51 10.34 -0.74
C SER A 66 -3.02 10.64 -0.62
N ALA A 67 -2.22 10.08 -1.52
CA ALA A 67 -0.82 10.48 -1.63
C ALA A 67 -0.73 11.83 -2.34
N ASP A 68 0.11 12.72 -1.83
CA ASP A 68 0.43 13.98 -2.50
C ASP A 68 1.14 13.67 -3.85
N PRO A 69 0.58 14.11 -5.00
CA PRO A 69 1.16 13.82 -6.30
C PRO A 69 2.51 14.50 -6.53
N ASP A 70 2.76 15.64 -5.88
CA ASP A 70 3.97 16.45 -6.05
C ASP A 70 5.02 16.15 -4.97
N ARG A 71 4.60 15.59 -3.83
CA ARG A 71 5.46 15.32 -2.67
C ARG A 71 5.38 13.85 -2.23
N PRO A 72 6.18 12.95 -2.84
CA PRO A 72 6.22 11.54 -2.47
C PRO A 72 6.48 11.35 -0.97
N GLY A 73 5.62 10.59 -0.30
CA GLY A 73 5.70 10.32 1.14
C GLY A 73 4.87 11.26 2.02
N VAL A 74 4.27 12.31 1.45
CA VAL A 74 3.24 13.11 2.10
C VAL A 74 1.87 12.50 1.78
N PHE A 75 1.05 12.33 2.81
CA PHE A 75 -0.34 11.90 2.67
C PHE A 75 -1.25 13.06 3.03
N ILE A 76 -2.18 13.37 2.15
CA ILE A 76 -3.22 14.37 2.33
C ILE A 76 -4.40 13.69 3.01
N ARG A 77 -4.92 14.30 4.08
CA ARG A 77 -6.09 13.83 4.80
C ARG A 77 -7.26 14.78 4.57
N GLU A 78 -8.37 14.25 4.08
CA GLU A 78 -9.64 14.98 3.98
C GLU A 78 -10.65 14.44 5.01
N LEU A 79 -11.16 15.31 5.87
CA LEU A 79 -12.24 14.99 6.82
C LEU A 79 -13.30 16.09 6.81
N ASN A 80 -14.55 15.73 6.49
CA ASN A 80 -15.69 16.65 6.52
C ASN A 80 -15.43 17.96 5.74
N GLY A 81 -14.76 17.86 4.59
CA GLY A 81 -14.41 19.01 3.73
C GLY A 81 -13.21 19.84 4.20
N LYS A 82 -12.50 19.41 5.25
CA LYS A 82 -11.22 20.00 5.68
C LYS A 82 -10.06 19.14 5.22
N THR A 83 -9.03 19.77 4.65
CA THR A 83 -7.83 19.11 4.15
C THR A 83 -6.62 19.48 5.01
N GLU A 84 -5.85 18.47 5.42
CA GLU A 84 -4.63 18.56 6.24
C GLU A 84 -3.48 17.76 5.62
#